data_AF-A0A938BEU5-F1
#
_entry.id   AF-A0A938BEU5-F1
#
_cell.length_a   1.000
_cell.length_b   1.000
_cell.length_c   1.000
_cell.angle_alpha   90.00
_cell.angle_beta   90.00
_cell.angle_gamma   90.00
#
_symmetry.space_group_name_H-M   'P 1'
#
loop_
_entity.id
_entity.type
_entity.pdbx_description
1 polymer ?
#
loop_
_entity_poly.entity_id
_entity_poly.type
_entity_poly.pdbx_seq_one_letter_code
_entity_poly.pdbx_strand_id
1 'polypeptide(L)'
;MPIVRRSLKLAKRIPWDALYKQVLQRLFQKEKVTIKTEVEVGRLPRTIDIALVCSPKEAERLALVSPFIFFARHNLLEFKSPSDPLTADEYKRIIARAYLYMAEVGIDDFSSLTVCAVTSGKPVKVLSKLEKLVRFSPVAEALYKSDDKLPFYVLVVAELPIEERNYSLLLFSKGKKRKAFLRELVRKGAREYLRLAYQLYPEDVMEVFSMSKDFPTLEENIRVIVNDLGAEKIAQAITAEQEYTLLRALLLKRLSLEEVETILKNDGKRKS
;
A
#
# COMPACT_ATOMS: atom_id res chain seq x y z
N MET A 1 -39.59 6.99 -20.92
CA MET A 1 -39.51 6.21 -19.66
C MET A 1 -38.10 6.31 -19.10
N PRO A 2 -37.90 7.00 -17.97
CA PRO A 2 -36.59 7.20 -17.37
C PRO A 2 -36.31 6.11 -16.33
N ILE A 3 -35.34 5.23 -16.60
CA ILE A 3 -34.69 4.41 -15.56
C ILE A 3 -33.18 4.63 -15.71
N VAL A 4 -32.75 5.84 -15.39
CA VAL A 4 -31.36 6.15 -15.07
C VAL A 4 -31.42 7.04 -13.84
N ARG A 5 -30.64 6.69 -12.80
CA ARG A 5 -30.51 7.32 -11.47
C ARG A 5 -31.24 6.60 -10.33
N ARG A 6 -30.66 5.48 -9.88
CA ARG A 6 -30.57 5.16 -8.45
C ARG A 6 -29.15 4.74 -8.11
N SER A 7 -28.36 5.75 -7.75
CA SER A 7 -27.40 5.75 -6.63
C SER A 7 -27.11 4.40 -5.95
N LEU A 8 -25.89 3.89 -6.17
CA LEU A 8 -25.11 3.19 -5.16
C LEU A 8 -23.74 3.87 -5.05
N LYS A 9 -23.73 5.08 -4.48
CA LYS A 9 -22.54 5.63 -3.81
C LYS A 9 -22.33 4.83 -2.52
N LEU A 10 -21.84 3.60 -2.63
CA LEU A 10 -21.04 3.01 -1.57
C LEU A 10 -19.62 3.48 -1.86
N ALA A 11 -19.24 4.62 -1.30
CA ALA A 11 -17.84 4.99 -1.24
C ALA A 11 -17.14 3.89 -0.41
N LYS A 12 -16.55 2.89 -1.10
CA LYS A 12 -15.72 1.87 -0.46
C LYS A 12 -14.66 2.63 0.34
N ARG A 13 -14.73 2.51 1.68
CA ARG A 13 -13.73 3.09 2.58
C ARG A 13 -12.38 2.49 2.19
N ILE A 14 -11.45 3.33 1.76
CA ILE A 14 -10.12 2.88 1.32
C ILE A 14 -9.46 2.13 2.50
N PRO A 15 -9.01 0.88 2.31
CA PRO A 15 -8.48 0.03 3.39
C PRO A 15 -7.01 0.36 3.69
N TRP A 16 -6.75 1.64 4.02
CA TRP A 16 -5.42 2.19 4.22
C TRP A 16 -4.56 1.38 5.18
N ASP A 17 -5.09 1.15 6.37
CA ASP A 17 -4.38 0.51 7.47
C ASP A 17 -4.08 -0.97 7.19
N ALA A 18 -5.10 -1.73 6.76
CA ALA A 18 -4.95 -3.14 6.41
C ALA A 18 -3.91 -3.34 5.29
N LEU A 19 -3.92 -2.48 4.25
CA LEU A 19 -2.95 -2.59 3.17
C LEU A 19 -1.55 -2.13 3.60
N TYR A 20 -1.44 -1.08 4.43
CA TYR A 20 -0.17 -0.65 5.00
C TYR A 20 0.52 -1.77 5.78
N LYS A 21 -0.22 -2.42 6.68
CA LYS A 21 0.26 -3.58 7.44
C LYS A 21 0.70 -4.70 6.50
N GLN A 22 -0.11 -5.04 5.49
CA GLN A 22 0.25 -6.08 4.51
C GLN A 22 1.52 -5.75 3.73
N VAL A 23 1.67 -4.50 3.27
CA VAL A 23 2.84 -4.05 2.50
C VAL A 23 4.11 -4.13 3.33
N LEU A 24 4.07 -3.67 4.59
CA LEU A 24 5.23 -3.72 5.47
C LEU A 24 5.55 -5.13 5.96
N GLN A 25 4.54 -5.96 6.23
CA GLN A 25 4.76 -7.39 6.48
C GLN A 25 5.51 -8.03 5.31
N ARG A 26 5.09 -7.80 4.06
CA ARG A 26 5.80 -8.33 2.88
C ARG A 26 7.21 -7.79 2.75
N LEU A 27 7.41 -6.49 2.97
CA LEU A 27 8.73 -5.85 2.91
C LEU A 27 9.69 -6.48 3.92
N PHE A 28 9.28 -6.63 5.17
CA PHE A 28 10.15 -7.09 6.26
C PHE A 28 10.30 -8.62 6.30
N GLN A 29 9.29 -9.39 5.90
CA GLN A 29 9.39 -10.85 5.79
C GLN A 29 10.34 -11.29 4.67
N LYS A 30 10.41 -10.56 3.55
CA LYS A 30 11.42 -10.79 2.49
C LYS A 30 12.84 -10.74 3.06
N GLU A 31 13.06 -9.92 4.09
CA GLU A 31 14.34 -9.77 4.79
C GLU A 31 14.54 -10.70 6.01
N LYS A 32 13.59 -11.61 6.26
CA LYS A 32 13.58 -12.61 7.35
C LYS A 32 13.53 -12.02 8.77
N VAL A 33 12.91 -10.85 8.94
CA VAL A 33 12.83 -10.15 10.23
C VAL A 33 11.54 -10.48 11.00
N THR A 34 11.60 -10.50 12.34
CA THR A 34 10.43 -10.75 13.20
C THR A 34 9.54 -9.50 13.30
N ILE A 35 8.30 -9.62 12.81
CA ILE A 35 7.29 -8.55 12.81
C ILE A 35 6.04 -8.99 13.55
N LYS A 36 5.50 -8.10 14.40
CA LYS A 36 4.16 -8.21 14.98
C LYS A 36 3.33 -7.01 14.55
N THR A 37 2.09 -7.24 14.17
CA THR A 37 1.12 -6.19 13.83
C THR A 37 0.00 -6.16 14.85
N GLU A 38 -0.56 -4.98 15.12
CA GLU A 38 -1.63 -4.79 16.12
C GLU A 38 -1.23 -5.24 17.53
N VAL A 39 -0.05 -4.80 17.98
CA VAL A 39 0.45 -5.17 19.32
C VAL A 39 -0.31 -4.39 20.38
N GLU A 40 -1.11 -5.08 21.18
CA GLU A 40 -1.75 -4.50 22.38
C GLU A 40 -0.68 -4.13 23.41
N VAL A 41 -0.75 -2.91 23.94
CA VAL A 41 0.13 -2.44 25.02
C VAL A 41 -0.70 -2.07 26.25
N GLY A 42 -0.73 -2.98 27.23
CA GLY A 42 -1.47 -2.84 28.48
C GLY A 42 -2.95 -3.26 28.42
N ARG A 43 -3.66 -3.14 29.56
CA ARG A 43 -5.07 -3.61 29.74
C ARG A 43 -6.14 -2.74 29.03
N LEU A 44 -5.76 -1.74 28.25
CA LEU A 44 -6.68 -0.94 27.42
C LEU A 44 -6.52 -1.38 25.96
N PRO A 45 -7.58 -1.34 25.12
CA PRO A 45 -7.52 -1.77 23.72
C PRO A 45 -6.78 -0.73 22.86
N ARG A 46 -5.50 -0.48 23.14
CA ARG A 46 -4.65 0.45 22.41
C ARG A 46 -3.53 -0.35 21.77
N THR A 47 -3.55 -0.37 20.45
CA THR A 47 -2.59 -1.11 19.64
C THR A 47 -1.49 -0.18 19.12
N ILE A 48 -0.31 -0.76 18.90
CA ILE A 48 0.73 -0.23 18.03
C ILE A 48 0.56 -0.90 16.67
N ASP A 49 0.56 -0.13 15.58
CA ASP A 49 0.29 -0.69 14.25
C ASP A 49 1.29 -1.80 13.89
N ILE A 50 2.59 -1.54 14.09
CA ILE A 50 3.67 -2.49 13.84
C ILE A 50 4.75 -2.38 14.92
N ALA A 51 5.15 -3.52 15.48
CA ALA A 51 6.37 -3.68 16.25
C ALA A 51 7.31 -4.65 15.52
N LEU A 52 8.50 -4.16 15.15
CA LEU A 52 9.53 -4.90 14.44
C LEU A 52 10.73 -5.11 15.36
N VAL A 53 11.19 -6.36 15.49
CA VAL A 53 12.40 -6.70 16.25
C VAL A 53 13.45 -7.25 15.28
N CYS A 54 14.62 -6.63 15.26
CA CYS A 54 15.70 -7.00 14.35
C CYS A 54 17.09 -6.92 15.02
N SER A 55 18.02 -7.71 14.50
CA SER A 55 19.45 -7.63 14.77
C SER A 55 20.11 -6.46 14.02
N PRO A 56 21.32 -6.03 14.39
CA PRO A 56 22.05 -4.97 13.67
C PRO A 56 22.22 -5.29 12.17
N LYS A 57 22.56 -6.54 11.83
CA LYS A 57 22.72 -6.98 10.42
C LYS A 57 21.40 -6.95 9.64
N GLU A 58 20.27 -7.17 10.31
CA GLU A 58 18.94 -7.03 9.69
C GLU A 58 18.58 -5.55 9.49
N ALA A 59 18.88 -4.69 10.46
CA ALA A 59 18.69 -3.25 10.33
C ALA A 59 19.51 -2.68 9.15
N GLU A 60 20.76 -3.11 8.99
CA GLU A 60 21.61 -2.74 7.84
C GLU A 60 20.98 -3.15 6.50
N ARG A 61 20.47 -4.38 6.37
CA ARG A 61 19.79 -4.83 5.14
C ARG A 61 18.52 -4.02 4.87
N LEU A 62 17.71 -3.80 5.90
CA LEU A 62 16.49 -3.00 5.80
C LEU A 62 16.78 -1.56 5.37
N ALA A 63 17.88 -0.98 5.84
CA ALA A 63 18.32 0.36 5.44
C ALA A 63 18.68 0.44 3.94
N LEU A 64 19.07 -0.66 3.29
CA LEU A 64 19.34 -0.69 1.84
C LEU A 64 18.06 -0.73 1.01
N VAL A 65 17.06 -1.48 1.46
CA VAL A 65 15.83 -1.76 0.68
C VAL A 65 14.63 -0.90 1.08
N SER A 66 14.79 -0.02 2.07
CA SER A 66 13.72 0.84 2.59
C SER A 66 14.27 2.17 3.11
N PRO A 67 13.41 3.20 3.30
CA PRO A 67 13.82 4.47 3.90
C PRO A 67 13.99 4.41 5.44
N PHE A 68 13.79 3.25 6.07
CA PHE A 68 13.93 3.06 7.52
C PHE A 68 15.39 2.86 7.93
N ILE A 69 16.22 3.88 7.72
CA ILE A 69 17.68 3.84 7.95
C ILE A 69 18.12 3.90 9.42
N PHE A 70 17.17 4.02 10.33
CA PHE A 70 17.38 4.34 11.74
C PHE A 70 17.01 3.19 12.68
N PHE A 71 16.68 2.01 12.15
CA PHE A 71 16.20 0.91 12.98
C PHE A 71 17.23 0.47 14.04
N ALA A 72 16.73 0.31 15.25
CA ALA A 72 17.42 -0.27 16.39
C ALA A 72 16.93 -1.71 16.61
N ARG A 73 17.18 -2.29 17.79
CA ARG A 73 16.72 -3.65 18.10
C ARG A 73 15.20 -3.77 18.07
N HIS A 74 14.50 -2.79 18.62
CA HIS A 74 13.04 -2.70 18.64
C HIS A 74 12.58 -1.45 17.87
N ASN A 75 11.55 -1.57 17.05
CA ASN A 75 11.09 -0.49 16.20
C ASN A 75 9.57 -0.46 16.14
N LEU A 76 8.97 0.64 16.60
CA LEU A 76 7.53 0.84 16.65
C LEU A 76 7.13 1.79 15.53
N LEU A 77 6.25 1.34 14.63
CA LEU A 77 5.75 2.16 13.54
C LEU A 77 4.26 2.45 13.75
N GLU A 78 3.89 3.71 13.63
CA GLU A 78 2.50 4.18 13.57
C GLU A 78 2.24 4.80 12.20
N PHE A 79 1.15 4.43 11.54
CA PHE A 79 0.78 4.99 10.25
C PHE A 79 -0.33 6.02 10.32
N LYS A 80 -0.07 7.17 9.70
CA LYS A 80 -1.01 8.28 9.59
C LYS A 80 -1.43 8.43 8.14
N SER A 81 -2.63 7.92 7.84
CA SER A 81 -3.22 7.90 6.50
C SER A 81 -3.46 9.33 5.96
N PRO A 82 -3.77 9.51 4.65
CA PRO A 82 -4.03 10.84 4.11
C PRO A 82 -5.21 11.58 4.77
N SER A 83 -6.15 10.83 5.35
CA SER A 83 -7.32 11.37 6.07
C SER A 83 -7.13 11.49 7.58
N ASP A 84 -6.01 11.00 8.13
CA ASP A 84 -5.73 10.98 9.57
C ASP A 84 -4.35 11.60 9.84
N PRO A 85 -4.26 12.93 9.99
CA PRO A 85 -2.99 13.62 10.15
C PRO A 85 -2.37 13.37 11.54
N LEU A 86 -1.04 13.36 11.61
CA LEU A 86 -0.33 13.40 12.88
C LEU A 86 -0.58 14.73 13.59
N THR A 87 -1.03 14.68 14.85
CA THR A 87 -1.31 15.83 15.71
C THR A 87 -0.42 15.83 16.96
N ALA A 88 -0.44 16.92 17.72
CA ALA A 88 0.23 17.00 19.03
C ALA A 88 -0.28 15.93 20.01
N ASP A 89 -1.58 15.66 20.01
CA ASP A 89 -2.17 14.64 20.87
C ASP A 89 -1.81 13.24 20.41
N GLU A 90 -1.73 13.00 19.11
CA GLU A 90 -1.24 11.72 18.58
C GLU A 90 0.22 11.49 18.93
N TYR A 91 1.09 12.51 18.83
CA TYR A 91 2.48 12.41 19.30
C TYR A 91 2.55 11.91 20.75
N LYS A 92 1.82 12.56 21.67
CA LYS A 92 1.77 12.15 23.08
C LYS A 92 1.24 10.72 23.26
N ARG A 93 0.23 10.32 22.49
CA ARG A 93 -0.32 8.94 22.55
C ARG A 93 0.69 7.91 22.07
N ILE A 94 1.39 8.18 20.97
CA ILE A 94 2.40 7.26 20.42
C ILE A 94 3.56 7.11 21.43
N ILE A 95 4.06 8.21 22.00
CA ILE A 95 5.10 8.17 23.03
C ILE A 95 4.63 7.38 24.26
N ALA A 96 3.40 7.61 24.74
CA ALA A 96 2.85 6.85 25.87
C ALA A 96 2.77 5.34 25.57
N ARG A 97 2.35 4.95 24.37
CA ARG A 97 2.35 3.55 23.93
C ARG A 97 3.76 2.96 23.87
N ALA A 98 4.74 3.74 23.43
CA ALA A 98 6.12 3.29 23.40
C ALA A 98 6.67 3.00 24.81
N TYR A 99 6.38 3.86 25.79
CA TYR A 99 6.73 3.57 27.19
C TYR A 99 6.03 2.32 27.74
N LEU A 100 4.75 2.10 27.40
CA LEU A 100 4.04 0.86 27.78
C LEU A 100 4.67 -0.37 27.14
N TYR A 101 5.04 -0.29 25.85
CA TYR A 101 5.76 -1.36 25.17
C TYR A 101 7.08 -1.67 25.87
N MET A 102 7.89 -0.64 26.19
CA MET A 102 9.17 -0.81 26.88
C MET A 102 9.00 -1.54 28.22
N ALA A 103 8.00 -1.14 29.02
CA ALA A 103 7.71 -1.79 30.29
C ALA A 103 7.29 -3.26 30.12
N GLU A 104 6.48 -3.56 29.10
CA GLU A 104 6.02 -4.93 28.82
C GLU A 104 7.16 -5.85 28.38
N VAL A 105 8.12 -5.34 27.59
CA VAL A 105 9.24 -6.14 27.07
C VAL A 105 10.53 -6.01 27.89
N GLY A 106 10.54 -5.20 28.96
CA GLY A 106 11.69 -5.01 29.84
C GLY A 106 12.87 -4.27 29.19
N ILE A 107 12.61 -3.22 28.41
CA ILE A 107 13.65 -2.37 27.82
C ILE A 107 13.91 -1.16 28.72
N ASP A 108 15.15 -1.03 29.20
CA ASP A 108 15.60 0.13 30.00
C ASP A 108 16.52 1.09 29.22
N ASP A 109 17.03 0.68 28.06
CA ASP A 109 17.90 1.50 27.20
C ASP A 109 17.13 2.07 26.01
N PHE A 110 16.95 3.40 26.00
CA PHE A 110 16.31 4.12 24.89
C PHE A 110 17.04 3.95 23.56
N SER A 111 18.34 3.65 23.54
CA SER A 111 19.09 3.45 22.29
C SER A 111 18.67 2.18 21.55
N SER A 112 18.07 1.22 22.26
CA SER A 112 17.61 -0.06 21.70
C SER A 112 16.22 0.00 21.06
N LEU A 113 15.50 1.12 21.19
CA LEU A 113 14.14 1.32 20.68
C LEU A 113 14.08 2.54 19.75
N THR A 114 13.44 2.40 18.60
CA THR A 114 12.99 3.54 17.81
C THR A 114 11.47 3.57 17.68
N VAL A 115 10.93 4.78 17.56
CA VAL A 115 9.52 5.04 17.29
C VAL A 115 9.43 5.88 16.04
N CYS A 116 8.56 5.53 15.10
CA CYS A 116 8.39 6.30 13.87
C CYS A 116 6.92 6.47 13.51
N ALA A 117 6.48 7.72 13.36
CA ALA A 117 5.24 8.04 12.70
C ALA A 117 5.47 8.16 11.18
N VAL A 118 4.90 7.23 10.40
CA VAL A 118 4.89 7.29 8.94
C VAL A 118 3.67 8.08 8.48
N THR A 119 3.91 9.23 7.87
CA THR A 119 2.85 10.18 7.51
C THR A 119 2.70 10.31 6.01
N SER A 120 1.47 10.20 5.51
CA SER A 120 1.18 10.31 4.07
C SER A 120 1.46 11.72 3.51
N GLY A 121 1.44 12.74 4.36
CA GLY A 121 1.80 14.11 4.01
C GLY A 121 2.47 14.84 5.18
N LYS A 122 3.20 15.92 4.88
CA LYS A 122 4.01 16.65 5.86
C LYS A 122 3.15 17.18 7.01
N PRO A 123 3.38 16.74 8.27
CA PRO A 123 2.62 17.22 9.42
C PRO A 123 3.20 18.55 9.92
N VAL A 124 3.02 19.63 9.13
CA VAL A 124 3.65 20.95 9.38
C VAL A 124 3.43 21.44 10.81
N LYS A 125 2.22 21.27 11.36
CA LYS A 125 1.91 21.69 12.74
C LYS A 125 2.74 20.93 13.79
N VAL A 126 2.99 19.64 13.58
CA VAL A 126 3.81 18.83 14.51
C VAL A 126 5.27 19.22 14.39
N LEU A 127 5.78 19.36 13.16
CA LEU A 127 7.19 19.68 12.91
C LEU A 127 7.56 21.12 13.32
N SER A 128 6.61 22.06 13.35
CA SER A 128 6.89 23.48 13.64
C SER A 128 6.29 24.03 14.94
N LYS A 129 5.22 23.44 15.49
CA LYS A 129 4.50 24.03 16.64
C LYS A 129 4.66 23.27 17.94
N LEU A 130 5.43 22.17 17.94
CA LEU A 130 5.71 21.42 19.14
C LEU A 130 6.95 21.90 19.90
N GLU A 131 7.61 23.00 19.49
CA GLU A 131 8.90 23.44 20.06
C GLU A 131 8.95 23.53 21.60
N LYS A 132 7.82 23.81 22.26
CA LYS A 132 7.72 23.85 23.73
C LYS A 132 7.73 22.46 24.40
N LEU A 133 7.45 21.42 23.64
CA LEU A 133 7.45 20.02 24.07
C LEU A 133 8.67 19.27 23.49
N VAL A 134 8.91 19.43 22.19
CA VAL A 134 9.91 18.72 21.42
C VAL A 134 10.19 19.46 20.11
N ARG A 135 11.44 19.47 19.65
CA ARG A 135 11.80 19.99 18.32
C ARG A 135 12.11 18.85 17.37
N PHE A 136 11.76 19.04 16.11
CA PHE A 136 12.07 18.11 15.03
C PHE A 136 13.09 18.73 14.09
N SER A 137 14.16 17.99 13.82
CA SER A 137 15.19 18.38 12.85
C SER A 137 15.27 17.36 11.72
N PRO A 138 15.47 17.79 10.46
CA PRO A 138 15.72 16.85 9.37
C PRO A 138 17.04 16.12 9.61
N VAL A 139 17.05 14.80 9.41
CA VAL A 139 18.25 13.95 9.54
C VAL A 139 18.57 13.17 8.27
N ALA A 140 17.58 13.02 7.38
CA ALA A 140 17.74 12.53 6.03
C ALA A 140 16.57 13.04 5.16
N GLU A 141 16.59 12.75 3.87
CA GLU A 141 15.48 13.09 2.99
C GLU A 141 14.17 12.46 3.50
N ALA A 142 13.12 13.29 3.61
CA ALA A 142 11.81 12.93 4.15
C ALA A 142 11.79 12.47 5.62
N LEU A 143 12.92 12.51 6.34
CA LEU A 143 13.06 11.98 7.70
C LEU A 143 13.44 13.06 8.69
N TYR A 144 12.61 13.20 9.72
CA TYR A 144 12.79 14.16 10.80
C TYR A 144 12.93 13.42 12.12
N LYS A 145 13.85 13.84 12.98
CA LYS A 145 14.08 13.25 14.30
C LYS A 145 13.76 14.26 15.39
N SER A 146 13.12 13.79 16.46
CA SER A 146 12.91 14.58 17.68
C SER A 146 14.21 14.77 18.47
N ASP A 147 14.27 15.83 19.28
CA ASP A 147 15.26 16.00 20.36
C ASP A 147 14.78 15.43 21.72
N ASP A 148 13.72 14.62 21.71
CA ASP A 148 13.21 13.92 22.89
C ASP A 148 14.16 12.79 23.34
N LYS A 149 14.03 12.34 24.60
CA LYS A 149 14.83 11.23 25.16
C LYS A 149 14.62 9.93 24.40
N LEU A 150 13.36 9.65 24.02
CA LEU A 150 13.03 8.48 23.22
C LEU A 150 13.25 8.81 21.72
N PRO A 151 14.04 7.99 20.98
CA PRO A 151 14.27 8.23 19.55
C PRO A 151 12.97 8.17 18.74
N PHE A 152 12.40 9.34 18.46
CA PHE A 152 11.16 9.48 17.71
C PHE A 152 11.44 10.10 16.34
N TYR A 153 10.94 9.44 15.31
CA TYR A 153 11.08 9.84 13.93
C TYR A 153 9.73 10.16 13.30
N VAL A 154 9.74 11.10 12.36
CA VAL A 154 8.62 11.34 11.44
C VAL A 154 9.14 11.10 10.03
N LEU A 155 8.60 10.07 9.38
CA LEU A 155 8.87 9.77 7.97
C LEU A 155 7.73 10.32 7.11
N VAL A 156 8.04 11.22 6.18
CA VAL A 156 7.05 11.94 5.37
C VAL A 156 6.99 11.36 3.95
N VAL A 157 6.02 10.49 3.67
CA VAL A 157 5.89 9.80 2.38
C VAL A 157 5.82 10.76 1.19
N ALA A 158 5.17 11.91 1.36
CA ALA A 158 5.08 12.93 0.31
C ALA A 158 6.43 13.53 -0.11
N GLU A 159 7.44 13.46 0.76
CA GLU A 159 8.79 13.98 0.52
C GLU A 159 9.76 12.89 0.00
N LEU A 160 9.40 11.60 0.04
CA LEU A 160 10.27 10.51 -0.41
C LEU A 160 10.56 10.58 -1.92
N PRO A 161 11.79 10.35 -2.39
CA PRO A 161 12.09 10.28 -3.81
C PRO A 161 11.41 9.06 -4.45
N ILE A 162 11.07 9.17 -5.74
CA ILE A 162 10.42 8.08 -6.51
C ILE A 162 11.50 7.11 -6.98
N GLU A 163 11.85 6.17 -6.09
CA GLU A 163 12.88 5.17 -6.29
C GLU A 163 12.40 3.83 -5.74
N GLU A 164 12.94 2.72 -6.25
CA GLU A 164 12.44 1.37 -5.98
C GLU A 164 12.38 1.02 -4.49
N ARG A 165 13.41 1.38 -3.72
CA ARG A 165 13.45 1.19 -2.26
C ARG A 165 12.30 1.90 -1.51
N ASN A 166 11.67 2.90 -2.12
CA ASN A 166 10.56 3.65 -1.54
C ASN A 166 9.18 3.20 -2.06
N TYR A 167 9.11 2.33 -3.07
CA TYR A 167 7.84 1.96 -3.74
C TYR A 167 6.78 1.46 -2.77
N SER A 168 7.17 0.67 -1.78
CA SER A 168 6.28 0.17 -0.73
C SER A 168 5.58 1.31 0.02
N LEU A 169 6.29 2.39 0.36
CA LEU A 169 5.69 3.53 1.05
C LEU A 169 5.01 4.52 0.09
N LEU A 170 5.50 4.65 -1.14
CA LEU A 170 4.92 5.55 -2.15
C LEU A 170 3.52 5.13 -2.58
N LEU A 171 3.11 3.88 -2.34
CA LEU A 171 1.71 3.43 -2.40
C LEU A 171 0.77 4.32 -1.57
N PHE A 172 1.27 4.96 -0.51
CA PHE A 172 0.51 5.81 0.40
C PHE A 172 0.70 7.31 0.12
N SER A 173 1.32 7.67 -1.00
CA SER A 173 1.46 9.06 -1.43
C SER A 173 0.15 9.67 -1.92
N LYS A 174 0.10 10.99 -2.09
CA LYS A 174 -1.12 11.73 -2.50
C LYS A 174 -0.91 12.69 -3.68
N GLY A 175 -2.00 13.02 -4.36
CA GLY A 175 -2.06 14.07 -5.37
C GLY A 175 -1.04 13.87 -6.50
N LYS A 176 -0.31 14.94 -6.84
CA LYS A 176 0.69 14.93 -7.92
C LYS A 176 1.79 13.87 -7.72
N LYS A 177 2.22 13.65 -6.47
CA LYS A 177 3.25 12.65 -6.13
C LYS A 177 2.77 11.23 -6.46
N ARG A 178 1.53 10.90 -6.10
CA ARG A 178 0.90 9.62 -6.44
C ARG A 178 0.82 9.41 -7.94
N LYS A 179 0.32 10.40 -8.68
CA LYS A 179 0.25 10.30 -10.16
C LYS A 179 1.63 10.09 -10.79
N ALA A 180 2.66 10.79 -10.30
CA ALA A 180 4.03 10.60 -10.76
C ALA A 180 4.56 9.18 -10.44
N PHE A 181 4.32 8.70 -9.22
CA PHE A 181 4.70 7.35 -8.81
C PHE A 181 4.01 6.27 -9.65
N LEU A 182 2.69 6.39 -9.87
CA LEU A 182 1.95 5.44 -10.71
C LEU A 182 2.51 5.39 -12.15
N ARG A 183 2.85 6.54 -12.74
CA ARG A 183 3.51 6.57 -14.06
C ARG A 183 4.84 5.83 -14.05
N GLU A 184 5.63 5.98 -13.00
CA GLU A 184 6.89 5.26 -12.87
C GLU A 184 6.66 3.75 -12.75
N LEU A 185 5.67 3.30 -11.96
CA LEU A 185 5.32 1.89 -11.86
C LEU A 185 4.91 1.29 -13.22
N VAL A 186 4.12 2.03 -13.99
CA VAL A 186 3.70 1.64 -15.35
C VAL A 186 4.91 1.55 -16.27
N ARG A 187 5.75 2.58 -16.31
CA ARG A 187 6.97 2.64 -17.13
C ARG A 187 7.95 1.52 -16.82
N LYS A 188 8.10 1.15 -15.54
CA LYS A 188 8.98 0.07 -15.07
C LYS A 188 8.36 -1.32 -15.16
N GLY A 189 7.08 -1.44 -15.51
CA GLY A 189 6.37 -2.72 -15.51
C GLY A 189 6.28 -3.37 -14.13
N ALA A 190 6.21 -2.56 -13.06
CA ALA A 190 6.23 -3.02 -11.66
C ALA A 190 4.87 -3.60 -11.22
N ARG A 191 4.51 -4.77 -11.79
CA ARG A 191 3.18 -5.40 -11.68
C ARG A 191 2.72 -5.63 -10.23
N GLU A 192 3.63 -6.01 -9.33
CA GLU A 192 3.31 -6.24 -7.90
C GLU A 192 2.75 -4.96 -7.27
N TYR A 193 3.43 -3.82 -7.46
CA TYR A 193 3.02 -2.53 -6.91
C TYR A 193 1.80 -1.94 -7.62
N LEU A 194 1.64 -2.16 -8.94
CA LEU A 194 0.44 -1.75 -9.67
C LEU A 194 -0.81 -2.46 -9.14
N ARG A 195 -0.72 -3.77 -8.83
CA ARG A 195 -1.83 -4.52 -8.24
C ARG A 195 -2.22 -3.95 -6.88
N LEU A 196 -1.26 -3.59 -6.03
CA LEU A 196 -1.50 -2.98 -4.73
C LEU A 196 -2.10 -1.57 -4.88
N ALA A 197 -1.57 -0.77 -5.79
CA ALA A 197 -2.09 0.56 -6.09
C ALA A 197 -3.54 0.53 -6.59
N TYR A 198 -3.91 -0.46 -7.41
CA TYR A 198 -5.28 -0.62 -7.91
C TYR A 198 -6.29 -0.90 -6.80
N GLN A 199 -5.87 -1.57 -5.71
CA GLN A 199 -6.73 -1.79 -4.54
C GLN A 199 -7.02 -0.50 -3.78
N LEU A 200 -6.09 0.47 -3.80
CA LEU A 200 -6.26 1.76 -3.13
C LEU A 200 -6.95 2.80 -4.03
N TYR A 201 -6.55 2.88 -5.30
CA TYR A 201 -6.94 3.94 -6.24
C TYR A 201 -7.17 3.37 -7.64
N PRO A 202 -8.24 2.60 -7.87
CA PRO A 202 -8.51 2.02 -9.17
C PRO A 202 -8.63 3.10 -10.26
N GLU A 203 -9.27 4.23 -9.96
CA GLU A 203 -9.44 5.34 -10.91
C GLU A 203 -8.10 5.96 -11.34
N ASP A 204 -7.22 6.30 -10.39
CA ASP A 204 -5.91 6.90 -10.69
C ASP A 204 -5.02 5.93 -11.49
N VAL A 205 -5.08 4.63 -11.19
CA VAL A 205 -4.32 3.60 -11.93
C VAL A 205 -4.84 3.48 -13.37
N MET A 206 -6.16 3.46 -13.56
CA MET A 206 -6.77 3.41 -14.90
C MET A 206 -6.50 4.68 -15.71
N GLU A 207 -6.51 5.86 -15.08
CA GLU A 207 -6.12 7.12 -15.71
C GLU A 207 -4.70 7.02 -16.25
N VAL A 208 -3.74 6.60 -15.41
CA VAL A 208 -2.33 6.48 -15.83
C VAL A 208 -2.15 5.45 -16.94
N PHE A 209 -2.87 4.31 -16.89
CA PHE A 209 -2.85 3.34 -17.98
C PHE A 209 -3.33 3.91 -19.31
N SER A 210 -4.45 4.65 -19.31
CA SER A 210 -4.99 5.25 -20.54
C SER A 210 -4.08 6.32 -21.15
N MET A 211 -3.23 6.96 -20.34
CA MET A 211 -2.25 7.96 -20.80
C MET A 211 -0.92 7.35 -21.27
N SER A 212 -0.64 6.10 -20.92
CA SER A 212 0.61 5.42 -21.25
C SER A 212 0.49 4.73 -22.61
N LYS A 213 1.13 5.30 -23.64
CA LYS A 213 1.21 4.68 -24.98
C LYS A 213 1.93 3.32 -24.97
N ASP A 214 2.75 3.07 -23.96
CA ASP A 214 3.58 1.88 -23.83
C ASP A 214 2.88 0.71 -23.10
N PHE A 215 1.65 0.92 -22.60
CA PHE A 215 0.91 -0.16 -21.97
C PHE A 215 -0.08 -0.75 -22.96
N PRO A 216 -0.07 -2.09 -23.16
CA PRO A 216 -1.08 -2.72 -23.99
C PRO A 216 -2.45 -2.32 -23.45
N THR A 217 -3.31 -1.84 -24.32
CA THR A 217 -4.72 -1.59 -24.07
C THR A 217 -5.36 -2.82 -23.41
N LEU A 218 -6.52 -2.66 -22.77
CA LEU A 218 -7.30 -3.82 -22.30
C LEU A 218 -7.47 -4.86 -23.42
N GLU A 219 -7.63 -4.40 -24.66
CA GLU A 219 -7.70 -5.25 -25.84
C GLU A 219 -6.39 -6.01 -26.13
N GLU A 220 -5.24 -5.35 -26.04
CA GLU A 220 -3.94 -5.98 -26.24
C GLU A 220 -3.58 -6.93 -25.09
N ASN A 221 -3.92 -6.61 -23.84
CA ASN A 221 -3.79 -7.54 -22.71
C ASN A 221 -4.67 -8.78 -22.92
N ILE A 222 -5.94 -8.60 -23.33
CA ILE A 222 -6.83 -9.72 -23.67
C ILE A 222 -6.26 -10.53 -24.83
N ARG A 223 -5.71 -9.89 -25.89
CA ARG A 223 -5.07 -10.59 -27.01
C ARG A 223 -3.88 -11.44 -26.55
N VAL A 224 -2.99 -10.90 -25.71
CA VAL A 224 -1.84 -11.63 -25.17
C VAL A 224 -2.29 -12.81 -24.33
N ILE A 225 -3.23 -12.59 -23.41
CA ILE A 225 -3.78 -13.66 -22.56
C ILE A 225 -4.48 -14.73 -23.42
N VAL A 226 -5.25 -14.34 -24.44
CA VAL A 226 -5.91 -15.26 -25.39
C VAL A 226 -4.91 -16.05 -26.22
N ASN A 227 -3.81 -15.43 -26.65
CA ASN A 227 -2.76 -16.12 -27.40
C ASN A 227 -1.98 -17.11 -26.52
N ASP A 228 -1.74 -16.78 -25.26
CA ASP A 228 -0.96 -17.62 -24.34
C ASP A 228 -1.78 -18.76 -23.73
N LEU A 229 -3.06 -18.53 -23.43
CA LEU A 229 -3.93 -19.49 -22.74
C LEU A 229 -4.97 -20.18 -23.65
N GLY A 230 -5.20 -19.64 -24.85
CA GLY A 230 -6.26 -20.06 -25.76
C GLY A 230 -7.63 -19.48 -25.38
N ALA A 231 -8.38 -19.02 -26.39
CA ALA A 231 -9.69 -18.38 -26.20
C ALA A 231 -10.69 -19.27 -25.43
N GLU A 232 -10.62 -20.60 -25.59
CA GLU A 232 -11.53 -21.55 -24.96
C GLU A 232 -11.37 -21.64 -23.44
N LYS A 233 -10.13 -21.64 -22.91
CA LYS A 233 -9.88 -21.71 -21.47
C LYS A 233 -10.32 -20.43 -20.75
N ILE A 234 -10.15 -19.30 -21.41
CA ILE A 234 -10.60 -18.00 -20.91
C ILE A 234 -12.14 -17.96 -20.89
N ALA A 235 -12.80 -18.43 -21.95
CA ALA A 235 -14.25 -18.52 -21.99
C ALA A 235 -14.81 -19.40 -20.86
N GLN A 236 -14.18 -20.55 -20.58
CA GLN A 236 -14.56 -21.44 -19.47
C GLN A 236 -14.38 -20.78 -18.10
N ALA A 237 -13.28 -20.05 -17.88
CA ALA A 237 -13.06 -19.30 -16.63
C ALA A 237 -14.06 -18.16 -16.44
N ILE A 238 -14.46 -17.48 -17.52
CA ILE A 238 -15.47 -16.40 -17.50
C ILE A 238 -16.88 -16.96 -17.25
N THR A 239 -17.19 -18.17 -17.71
CA THR A 239 -18.48 -18.81 -17.43
C THR A 239 -18.62 -19.32 -15.99
N ALA A 240 -17.51 -19.45 -15.25
CA ALA A 240 -17.52 -19.92 -13.86
C ALA A 240 -17.85 -18.82 -12.84
N GLU A 241 -17.68 -17.54 -13.18
CA GLU A 241 -18.06 -16.40 -12.34
C GLU A 241 -18.93 -15.41 -13.12
N GLN A 242 -20.19 -15.29 -12.72
CA GLN A 242 -21.10 -14.27 -13.23
C GLN A 242 -20.62 -12.87 -12.80
N GLU A 243 -19.94 -12.14 -13.70
CA GLU A 243 -20.08 -10.69 -13.96
C GLU A 243 -18.89 -10.13 -14.76
N TYR A 244 -18.84 -10.35 -16.07
CA TYR A 244 -18.02 -9.51 -16.96
C TYR A 244 -18.73 -9.26 -18.30
N THR A 245 -19.77 -8.42 -18.26
CA THR A 245 -20.55 -7.98 -19.43
C THR A 245 -19.67 -7.32 -20.50
N LEU A 246 -18.61 -6.62 -20.11
CA LEU A 246 -17.70 -5.92 -21.03
C LEU A 246 -16.75 -6.87 -21.77
N LEU A 247 -16.20 -7.88 -21.08
CA LEU A 247 -15.27 -8.85 -21.64
C LEU A 247 -15.99 -9.79 -22.63
N ARG A 248 -17.21 -10.20 -22.28
CA ARG A 248 -18.10 -10.99 -23.14
C ARG A 248 -18.52 -10.21 -24.38
N ALA A 249 -18.84 -8.92 -24.24
CA ALA A 249 -19.20 -8.06 -25.37
C ALA A 249 -18.02 -7.80 -26.33
N LEU A 250 -16.79 -7.72 -25.82
CA LEU A 250 -15.58 -7.56 -26.64
C LEU A 250 -15.21 -8.84 -27.41
N LEU A 251 -15.42 -10.02 -26.81
CA LEU A 251 -15.25 -11.31 -27.47
C LEU A 251 -16.32 -11.57 -28.55
N LEU A 252 -17.59 -11.25 -28.24
CA LEU A 252 -18.71 -11.36 -29.19
C LEU A 252 -18.59 -10.42 -30.40
N LYS A 253 -17.91 -9.28 -30.26
CA LYS A 253 -17.64 -8.36 -31.38
C LYS A 253 -16.59 -8.89 -32.38
N ARG A 254 -15.84 -9.93 -32.00
CA ARG A 254 -14.67 -10.41 -32.74
C ARG A 254 -14.84 -11.84 -33.27
N LEU A 255 -15.83 -12.56 -32.79
CA LEU A 255 -16.29 -13.84 -33.33
C LEU A 255 -17.55 -13.58 -34.16
N SER A 256 -17.68 -14.23 -35.31
CA SER A 256 -18.94 -14.24 -36.05
C SER A 256 -20.03 -14.97 -35.25
N LEU A 257 -21.29 -14.59 -35.46
CA LEU A 257 -22.45 -15.23 -34.80
C LEU A 257 -22.46 -16.76 -35.02
N GLU A 258 -22.00 -17.23 -36.17
CA GLU A 258 -21.92 -18.65 -36.52
C GLU A 258 -20.86 -19.41 -35.71
N GLU A 259 -19.71 -18.79 -35.43
CA GLU A 259 -18.65 -19.37 -34.58
C GLU A 259 -19.12 -19.50 -33.13
N VAL A 260 -19.88 -18.52 -32.64
CA VAL A 260 -20.45 -18.51 -31.29
C VAL A 260 -21.51 -19.60 -31.14
N GLU A 261 -22.42 -19.76 -32.11
CA GLU A 261 -23.43 -20.83 -32.09
C GLU A 261 -22.82 -22.23 -32.13
N THR A 262 -21.72 -22.40 -32.86
CA THR A 262 -21.02 -23.68 -32.98
C THR A 262 -20.39 -24.10 -31.65
N ILE A 263 -19.75 -23.16 -30.94
CA ILE A 263 -19.17 -23.41 -29.63
C ILE A 263 -20.25 -23.75 -28.59
N LEU A 264 -21.37 -23.02 -28.58
CA LEU A 264 -22.48 -23.28 -27.65
C LEU A 264 -23.18 -24.62 -27.92
N LYS A 265 -23.32 -25.04 -29.20
CA LYS A 265 -23.88 -26.35 -29.57
C LYS A 265 -22.97 -27.51 -29.15
N ASN A 266 -21.65 -27.33 -29.19
CA ASN A 266 -20.69 -28.37 -28.80
C ASN A 266 -20.60 -28.56 -27.28
N ASP A 267 -20.81 -27.50 -26.49
CA ASP A 267 -20.81 -27.58 -25.02
C ASP A 267 -22.09 -28.20 -24.46
N GLY A 268 -23.23 -28.03 -25.15
CA GLY A 268 -24.49 -28.71 -24.83
C GLY A 268 -24.48 -30.23 -25.07
N LYS A 269 -23.64 -30.72 -26.00
CA LYS A 269 -23.47 -32.16 -26.28
C LYS A 269 -22.50 -32.88 -25.35
N ARG A 270 -21.66 -32.15 -24.61
CA ARG A 270 -20.75 -32.73 -23.60
C ARG A 270 -21.39 -32.91 -22.22
N LYS A 271 -22.63 -32.42 -22.05
CA LYS A 271 -23.43 -32.54 -20.81
C LYS A 271 -24.67 -33.42 -20.96
N SER A 272 -24.78 -34.20 -22.05
CA SER A 272 -25.80 -35.24 -22.24
C SER A 272 -25.17 -36.62 -22.21
#